data_AF-A0A1Y1UW05-F1
#
_entry.id   AF-A0A1Y1UW05-F1
#
_cell.length_a   1.000
_cell.length_b   1.000
_cell.length_c   1.000
_cell.angle_alpha   90.00
_cell.angle_beta   90.00
_cell.angle_gamma   90.00
#
_symmetry.space_group_name_H-M   'P 1'
#
loop_
_entity.id
_entity.type
_entity.pdbx_description
1 polymer ?
#
loop_
_entity_poly.entity_id
_entity_poly.type
_entity_poly.pdbx_seq_one_letter_code
_entity_poly.pdbx_strand_id
1 'polypeptide(L)'
;MFSIFISCFLCILEEISLSLAAPAPAPIPGTAWNGGHDVMNFNYHESNRFEMSNWNNGGMFYCIWTPNNDKFENGKLKLTIDKMGSGYTCGEYRTRNYYGYGMFQVNMKPIKNPGVISSFFTYTGPSDGTKWDEIDIEFLGYDTTKIQFNYFTNGVGHHEHIHYLGLMLLKDFIPMDFL
;
A
#
# COMPACT_ATOMS: atom_id res chain seq x y z
N MET A 1 16.08 2.01 -7.98
CA MET A 1 15.77 0.90 -7.05
C MET A 1 14.88 1.46 -5.97
N PHE A 2 13.98 0.67 -5.41
CA PHE A 2 12.87 1.13 -4.58
C PHE A 2 12.80 0.39 -3.26
N SER A 3 12.39 1.05 -2.19
CA SER A 3 11.90 0.36 -1.00
C SER A 3 10.45 -0.06 -1.23
N ILE A 4 10.02 -1.17 -0.63
CA ILE A 4 8.62 -1.63 -0.64
C ILE A 4 7.97 -1.18 0.65
N PHE A 5 6.75 -0.68 0.56
CA PHE A 5 5.95 -0.18 1.68
C PHE A 5 4.58 -0.87 1.74
N ILE A 6 4.08 -1.06 2.95
CA ILE A 6 2.68 -1.39 3.26
C ILE A 6 2.21 -0.34 4.27
N SER A 7 1.09 0.33 3.99
CA SER A 7 0.57 1.35 4.91
C SER A 7 -0.95 1.34 5.03
N CYS A 8 -1.45 1.92 6.11
CA CYS A 8 -2.87 2.13 6.35
C CYS A 8 -3.06 3.49 7.02
N PHE A 9 -3.69 4.45 6.33
CA PHE A 9 -3.75 5.83 6.78
C PHE A 9 -5.05 6.56 6.49
N LEU A 10 -5.26 7.62 7.26
CA LEU A 10 -6.37 8.54 7.06
C LEU A 10 -5.96 9.61 6.04
N CYS A 11 -6.76 9.79 5.01
CA CYS A 11 -6.53 10.74 3.92
C CYS A 11 -7.59 11.85 3.97
N ILE A 12 -7.17 13.10 3.77
CA ILE A 12 -8.10 14.20 3.54
C ILE A 12 -8.66 14.06 2.12
N LEU A 13 -9.98 14.02 1.99
CA LEU A 13 -10.73 13.64 0.78
C LEU A 13 -10.65 14.61 -0.41
N GLU A 14 -9.89 15.71 -0.31
CA GLU A 14 -9.97 16.82 -1.28
C GLU A 14 -9.32 16.55 -2.64
N GLU A 15 -8.61 15.42 -2.84
CA GLU A 15 -7.90 15.15 -4.12
C GLU A 15 -8.16 13.76 -4.75
N ILE A 16 -9.25 13.06 -4.40
CA ILE A 16 -9.60 11.83 -5.13
C ILE A 16 -10.27 12.22 -6.45
N SER A 17 -9.48 12.19 -7.54
CA SER A 17 -10.00 12.31 -8.90
C SER A 17 -10.99 11.16 -9.17
N LEU A 18 -12.26 11.49 -9.39
CA LEU A 18 -13.29 10.54 -9.79
C LEU A 18 -13.11 10.19 -11.27
N SER A 19 -12.18 9.29 -11.58
CA SER A 19 -12.16 8.66 -12.90
C SER A 19 -13.27 7.60 -12.97
N LEU A 20 -14.01 7.59 -14.08
CA LEU A 20 -15.05 6.58 -14.32
C LEU A 20 -14.38 5.23 -14.51
N ALA A 21 -14.62 4.33 -13.57
CA ALA A 21 -14.14 2.97 -13.64
C ALA A 21 -14.89 2.19 -14.73
N ALA A 22 -14.17 1.42 -15.54
CA ALA A 22 -14.76 0.50 -16.52
C ALA A 22 -14.86 -0.90 -15.89
N PRO A 23 -15.94 -1.67 -16.15
CA PRO A 23 -16.01 -3.06 -15.72
C PRO A 23 -14.86 -3.85 -16.34
N ALA A 24 -14.02 -4.42 -15.49
CA ALA A 24 -12.88 -5.22 -15.93
C ALA A 24 -13.32 -6.64 -16.31
N PRO A 25 -12.75 -7.23 -17.37
CA PRO A 25 -12.87 -8.67 -17.61
C PRO A 25 -12.25 -9.45 -16.44
N ALA A 26 -12.68 -10.69 -16.24
CA ALA A 26 -12.10 -11.57 -15.23
C ALA A 26 -10.56 -11.62 -15.39
N PRO A 27 -9.78 -11.61 -14.29
CA PRO A 27 -8.33 -11.65 -14.37
C PRO A 27 -7.89 -12.92 -15.09
N ILE A 28 -7.04 -12.77 -16.11
CA ILE A 28 -6.36 -13.90 -16.74
C ILE A 28 -5.17 -14.23 -15.84
N PRO A 29 -5.03 -15.48 -15.33
CA PRO A 29 -3.88 -15.86 -14.52
C PRO A 29 -2.59 -15.60 -15.29
N GLY A 30 -1.70 -14.80 -14.70
CA GLY A 30 -0.36 -14.59 -15.24
C GLY A 30 0.44 -15.90 -15.24
N THR A 31 1.48 -15.97 -16.07
CA THR A 31 2.46 -17.06 -15.99
C THR A 31 3.20 -16.98 -14.65
N ALA A 32 3.36 -18.12 -13.97
CA ALA A 32 4.14 -18.18 -12.73
C ALA A 32 5.55 -17.60 -12.93
N TRP A 33 5.97 -16.72 -12.03
CA TRP A 33 7.33 -16.22 -11.99
C TRP A 33 8.31 -17.34 -11.66
N ASN A 34 9.37 -17.47 -12.46
CA ASN A 34 10.39 -18.51 -12.32
C ASN A 34 11.73 -17.97 -11.77
N GLY A 35 11.76 -16.72 -11.30
CA GLY A 35 12.96 -16.12 -10.71
C GLY A 35 13.11 -16.43 -9.22
N GLY A 36 14.12 -15.82 -8.59
CA GLY A 36 14.26 -15.86 -7.13
C GLY A 36 13.09 -15.16 -6.43
N HIS A 37 12.77 -15.60 -5.22
CA HIS A 37 11.75 -15.00 -4.37
C HIS A 37 12.37 -14.46 -3.08
N ASP A 38 12.11 -13.19 -2.76
CA ASP A 38 12.37 -12.63 -1.43
C ASP A 38 11.03 -12.56 -0.68
N VAL A 39 10.85 -13.42 0.33
CA VAL A 39 9.56 -13.64 1.00
C VAL A 39 9.51 -12.94 2.35
N MET A 40 8.35 -12.37 2.65
CA MET A 40 8.04 -11.66 3.90
C MET A 40 6.85 -12.36 4.58
N ASN A 41 7.13 -13.14 5.63
CA ASN A 41 6.10 -14.00 6.25
C ASN A 41 5.29 -13.30 7.35
N PHE A 42 5.76 -12.15 7.85
CA PHE A 42 5.11 -11.37 8.91
C PHE A 42 4.74 -12.19 10.17
N ASN A 43 5.57 -13.15 10.55
CA ASN A 43 5.45 -13.87 11.82
C ASN A 43 5.88 -13.01 13.03
N TYR A 44 6.80 -12.07 12.81
CA TYR A 44 7.33 -11.12 13.79
C TYR A 44 8.02 -9.95 13.06
N HIS A 45 8.37 -8.90 13.79
CA HIS A 45 9.14 -7.78 13.25
C HIS A 45 10.61 -8.17 12.97
N GLU A 46 10.99 -8.22 11.69
CA GLU A 46 12.37 -8.51 11.24
C GLU A 46 13.17 -7.20 11.09
N SER A 47 13.62 -6.61 12.21
CA SER A 47 14.26 -5.26 12.25
C SER A 47 15.47 -5.06 11.32
N ASN A 48 16.19 -6.13 10.99
CA ASN A 48 17.33 -6.08 10.06
C ASN A 48 16.89 -5.91 8.59
N ARG A 49 15.66 -6.31 8.25
CA ARG A 49 15.13 -6.26 6.88
C ARG A 49 14.11 -5.15 6.70
N PHE A 50 13.51 -4.67 7.80
CA PHE A 50 12.40 -3.74 7.77
C PHE A 50 12.50 -2.64 8.81
N GLU A 51 11.70 -1.61 8.59
CA GLU A 51 11.55 -0.44 9.44
C GLU A 51 10.06 -0.17 9.65
N MET A 52 9.69 0.12 10.90
CA MET A 52 8.38 0.66 11.24
C MET A 52 8.50 2.18 11.29
N SER A 53 7.62 2.88 10.59
CA SER A 53 7.70 4.33 10.46
C SER A 53 7.37 5.04 11.77
N ASN A 54 8.08 6.14 12.06
CA ASN A 54 7.90 6.93 13.28
C ASN A 54 7.83 8.45 13.04
N TRP A 55 7.44 8.84 11.82
CA TRP A 55 7.46 10.23 11.35
C TRP A 55 6.06 10.72 10.96
N ASN A 56 5.99 11.95 10.46
CA ASN A 56 4.78 12.57 9.96
C ASN A 56 5.02 13.07 8.53
N ASN A 57 4.22 12.58 7.57
CA ASN A 57 4.32 13.01 6.17
C ASN A 57 3.71 14.41 5.95
N GLY A 58 2.75 14.82 6.77
CA GLY A 58 1.95 16.03 6.55
C GLY A 58 1.08 15.94 5.30
N GLY A 59 0.66 17.10 4.78
CA GLY A 59 -0.17 17.19 3.57
C GLY A 59 -1.47 16.41 3.70
N MET A 60 -1.74 15.52 2.74
CA MET A 60 -2.94 14.70 2.68
C MET A 60 -3.01 13.59 3.75
N PHE A 61 -1.89 13.24 4.38
CA PHE A 61 -1.81 12.20 5.42
C PHE A 61 -2.26 12.78 6.77
N TYR A 62 -3.50 12.50 7.16
CA TYR A 62 -4.11 13.00 8.39
C TYR A 62 -3.81 12.13 9.63
N CYS A 63 -2.56 11.67 9.75
CA CYS A 63 -2.09 10.94 10.92
C CYS A 63 -0.57 10.94 11.05
N ILE A 64 -0.10 10.57 12.25
CA ILE A 64 1.32 10.36 12.56
C ILE A 64 1.62 8.86 12.50
N TRP A 65 2.68 8.47 11.81
CA TRP A 65 3.14 7.09 11.79
C TRP A 65 3.76 6.71 13.13
N THR A 66 3.43 5.54 13.64
CA THR A 66 4.03 5.04 14.88
C THR A 66 4.20 3.52 14.86
N PRO A 67 5.34 3.00 15.35
CA PRO A 67 5.56 1.55 15.46
C PRO A 67 4.49 0.82 16.28
N ASN A 68 3.77 1.52 17.16
CA ASN A 68 2.70 0.93 17.98
C ASN A 68 1.48 0.47 17.14
N ASN A 69 1.34 1.01 15.93
CA ASN A 69 0.27 0.70 15.01
C ASN A 69 0.63 -0.47 14.06
N ASP A 70 1.83 -1.03 14.19
CA ASP A 70 2.33 -2.17 13.40
C ASP A 70 2.39 -3.42 14.28
N LYS A 71 1.39 -4.31 14.14
CA LYS A 71 1.26 -5.52 14.98
C LYS A 71 1.48 -6.78 14.16
N PHE A 72 2.14 -7.76 14.76
CA PHE A 72 2.38 -9.07 14.15
C PHE A 72 1.54 -10.09 14.91
N GLU A 73 0.44 -10.51 14.30
CA GLU A 73 -0.59 -11.35 14.94
C GLU A 73 -1.01 -12.46 13.96
N ASN A 74 -0.96 -13.73 14.40
CA ASN A 74 -1.42 -14.88 13.61
C ASN A 74 -0.74 -14.99 12.22
N GLY A 75 0.57 -14.75 12.16
CA GLY A 75 1.37 -14.83 10.92
C GLY A 75 1.06 -13.72 9.92
N LYS A 76 0.63 -12.55 10.40
CA LYS A 76 0.22 -11.39 9.58
C LYS A 76 0.72 -10.10 10.19
N LEU A 77 1.08 -9.16 9.31
CA LEU A 77 1.18 -7.75 9.66
C LEU A 77 -0.23 -7.15 9.72
N LYS A 78 -0.54 -6.46 10.80
CA LYS A 78 -1.79 -5.76 11.04
C LYS A 78 -1.47 -4.31 11.35
N LEU A 79 -1.82 -3.45 10.41
CA LEU A 79 -1.69 -2.00 10.53
C LEU A 79 -2.99 -1.43 11.07
N THR A 80 -2.92 -0.63 12.14
CA THR A 80 -4.09 0.00 12.75
C THR A 80 -4.11 1.51 12.53
N ILE A 81 -5.30 2.10 12.63
CA ILE A 81 -5.48 3.55 12.77
C ILE A 81 -6.14 3.76 14.12
N ASP A 82 -5.54 4.60 14.97
CA ASP A 82 -6.04 4.85 16.32
C ASP A 82 -6.21 6.36 16.55
N LYS A 83 -7.13 6.73 17.43
CA LYS A 83 -7.34 8.14 17.80
C LYS A 83 -6.27 8.58 18.80
N MET A 84 -5.65 9.73 18.56
CA MET A 84 -4.70 10.37 19.46
C MET A 84 -5.09 11.85 19.67
N GLY A 85 -5.75 12.13 20.80
CA GLY A 85 -6.24 13.48 21.09
C GLY A 85 -7.24 13.97 20.04
N SER A 86 -6.92 15.08 19.37
CA SER A 86 -7.69 15.63 18.24
C SER A 86 -7.28 15.06 16.88
N GLY A 87 -6.23 14.24 16.79
CA GLY A 87 -5.73 13.63 15.56
C GLY A 87 -5.74 12.10 15.60
N TYR A 88 -4.94 11.50 14.71
CA TYR A 88 -4.86 10.06 14.53
C TYR A 88 -3.41 9.58 14.45
N THR A 89 -3.18 8.32 14.81
CA THR A 89 -1.96 7.57 14.49
C THR A 89 -2.26 6.45 13.51
N CYS A 90 -1.25 6.07 12.74
CA CYS A 90 -1.34 5.10 11.65
C CYS A 90 -0.11 4.19 11.61
N GLY A 91 -0.21 3.08 10.87
CA GLY A 91 0.89 2.13 10.66
C GLY A 91 1.44 2.16 9.24
N GLU A 92 2.76 2.13 9.12
CA GLU A 92 3.51 2.03 7.87
C GLU A 92 4.76 1.18 8.11
N TYR A 93 4.92 0.16 7.27
CA TYR A 93 6.00 -0.81 7.36
C TYR A 93 6.76 -0.87 6.03
N ARG A 94 8.08 -0.70 6.07
CA ARG A 94 8.90 -0.61 4.85
C ARG A 94 10.13 -1.49 4.88
N THR A 95 10.60 -1.91 3.71
CA THR A 95 11.88 -2.61 3.57
C THR A 95 13.07 -1.67 3.80
N ARG A 96 14.16 -2.20 4.33
CA ARG A 96 15.49 -1.54 4.33
C ARG A 96 16.25 -1.81 3.04
N ASN A 97 15.98 -2.94 2.40
CA ASN A 97 16.53 -3.28 1.10
C ASN A 97 15.82 -2.52 -0.01
N TYR A 98 16.57 -2.27 -1.10
CA TYR A 98 16.06 -1.71 -2.34
C TYR A 98 15.93 -2.80 -3.41
N TYR A 99 14.87 -2.71 -4.20
CA TYR A 99 14.51 -3.66 -5.24
C TYR A 99 14.51 -2.96 -6.63
N GLY A 100 14.82 -3.72 -7.67
CA GLY A 100 14.79 -3.26 -9.07
C GLY A 100 13.53 -3.73 -9.78
N TYR A 101 13.63 -3.94 -11.10
CA TYR A 101 12.58 -4.59 -11.87
C TYR A 101 12.34 -6.02 -11.39
N GLY A 102 11.07 -6.43 -11.36
CA GLY A 102 10.66 -7.75 -10.93
C GLY A 102 9.19 -7.78 -10.54
N MET A 103 8.71 -8.97 -10.23
CA MET A 103 7.33 -9.14 -9.78
C MET A 103 7.20 -8.84 -8.28
N PHE A 104 6.30 -7.92 -7.94
CA PHE A 104 5.95 -7.61 -6.56
C PHE A 104 4.57 -8.16 -6.26
N GLN A 105 4.45 -8.89 -5.16
CA GLN A 105 3.21 -9.55 -4.79
C GLN A 105 2.84 -9.24 -3.34
N VAL A 106 1.55 -8.99 -3.11
CA VAL A 106 1.00 -8.82 -1.77
C VAL A 106 -0.27 -9.65 -1.63
N ASN A 107 -0.45 -10.26 -0.47
CA ASN A 107 -1.70 -10.88 -0.08
C ASN A 107 -2.26 -10.11 1.11
N MET A 108 -3.22 -9.22 0.88
CA MET A 108 -3.70 -8.28 1.91
C MET A 108 -5.22 -8.19 1.97
N LYS A 109 -5.72 -7.68 3.09
CA LYS A 109 -7.14 -7.35 3.28
C LYS A 109 -7.24 -5.88 3.71
N PRO A 110 -7.79 -4.99 2.85
CA PRO A 110 -7.90 -3.56 3.18
C PRO A 110 -8.97 -3.31 4.23
N ILE A 111 -8.87 -2.18 4.94
CA ILE A 111 -9.94 -1.71 5.82
C ILE A 111 -11.04 -1.01 4.99
N LYS A 112 -12.30 -1.26 5.34
CA LYS A 112 -13.45 -0.57 4.74
C LYS A 112 -13.92 0.54 5.68
N ASN A 113 -13.47 1.76 5.42
CA ASN A 113 -13.93 2.97 6.10
C ASN A 113 -13.74 4.20 5.19
N PRO A 114 -14.72 5.11 5.07
CA PRO A 114 -14.54 6.36 4.34
C PRO A 114 -13.34 7.17 4.86
N GLY A 115 -12.61 7.81 3.94
CA GLY A 115 -11.43 8.62 4.27
C GLY A 115 -10.18 7.83 4.64
N VAL A 116 -10.16 6.50 4.48
CA VAL A 116 -8.98 5.66 4.75
C VAL A 116 -8.43 5.08 3.45
N ILE A 117 -7.11 4.94 3.36
CA ILE A 117 -6.41 4.23 2.29
C ILE A 117 -5.62 3.07 2.94
N SER A 118 -5.72 1.88 2.36
CA SER A 118 -4.79 0.76 2.61
C SER A 118 -3.96 0.56 1.35
N SER A 119 -2.64 0.61 1.44
CA SER A 119 -1.77 0.55 0.26
C SER A 119 -0.63 -0.46 0.37
N PHE A 120 -0.18 -0.89 -0.81
CA PHE A 120 1.08 -1.59 -1.05
C PHE A 120 1.75 -0.88 -2.22
N PHE A 121 2.97 -0.41 -2.02
CA PHE A 121 3.62 0.44 -3.01
C PHE A 121 5.14 0.30 -2.98
N THR A 122 5.79 0.70 -4.06
CA THR A 122 7.24 0.88 -4.13
C THR A 122 7.55 2.36 -4.12
N TYR A 123 8.56 2.79 -3.38
CA TYR A 123 8.95 4.20 -3.34
C TYR A 123 10.47 4.37 -3.31
N THR A 124 10.93 5.37 -4.03
CA THR A 124 12.19 6.08 -3.76
C THR A 124 11.98 7.56 -4.08
N GLY A 125 12.73 8.44 -3.44
CA GLY A 125 12.59 9.87 -3.68
C GLY A 125 13.67 10.73 -3.05
N PRO A 126 13.44 12.04 -2.95
CA PRO A 126 14.42 12.99 -2.43
C PRO A 126 14.94 12.64 -1.03
N SER A 127 14.13 11.98 -0.19
CA SER A 127 14.54 11.47 1.12
C SER A 127 15.63 10.40 1.04
N ASP A 128 15.68 9.64 -0.05
CA ASP A 128 16.71 8.64 -0.36
C ASP A 128 17.80 9.20 -1.30
N GLY A 129 17.75 10.51 -1.64
CA GLY A 129 18.68 11.14 -2.58
C GLY A 129 18.44 10.82 -4.05
N THR A 130 17.23 10.36 -4.41
CA THR A 130 16.85 9.97 -5.78
C THR A 130 15.69 10.82 -6.31
N LYS A 131 15.32 10.60 -7.57
CA LYS A 131 14.07 11.12 -8.14
C LYS A 131 12.89 10.41 -7.52
N TRP A 132 11.76 11.10 -7.38
CA TRP A 132 10.52 10.47 -6.92
C TRP A 132 10.00 9.52 -8.00
N ASP A 133 10.20 8.23 -7.79
CA ASP A 133 9.65 7.17 -8.61
C ASP A 133 8.87 6.21 -7.70
N GLU A 134 7.62 5.92 -8.05
CA GLU A 134 6.68 5.18 -7.19
C GLU A 134 5.66 4.41 -8.04
N ILE A 135 5.18 3.27 -7.51
CA ILE A 135 4.11 2.45 -8.09
C ILE A 135 3.17 2.08 -6.96
N ASP A 136 1.88 2.33 -7.16
CA ASP A 136 0.86 2.28 -6.13
C ASP A 136 -0.21 1.23 -6.40
N ILE A 137 -0.53 0.47 -5.35
CA ILE A 137 -1.76 -0.31 -5.23
C ILE A 137 -2.51 0.21 -4.01
N GLU A 138 -3.65 0.86 -4.23
CA GLU A 138 -4.39 1.55 -3.18
C GLU A 138 -5.85 1.09 -3.12
N PHE A 139 -6.28 0.66 -1.94
CA PHE A 139 -7.69 0.43 -1.67
C PHE A 139 -8.29 1.67 -1.00
N LEU A 140 -9.20 2.32 -1.72
CA LEU A 140 -9.96 3.45 -1.19
C LEU A 140 -11.06 2.91 -0.27
N GLY A 141 -10.93 3.15 1.04
CA GLY A 141 -11.76 2.51 2.07
C GLY A 141 -13.25 2.82 1.99
N TYR A 142 -13.66 3.86 1.25
CA TYR A 142 -15.08 4.15 1.00
C TYR A 142 -15.74 3.08 0.11
N ASP A 143 -14.98 2.47 -0.80
CA ASP A 143 -15.46 1.42 -1.69
C ASP A 143 -14.38 0.40 -2.03
N THR A 144 -14.23 -0.58 -1.12
CA THR A 144 -13.28 -1.67 -1.29
C THR A 144 -13.61 -2.64 -2.43
N THR A 145 -14.75 -2.49 -3.14
CA THR A 145 -15.05 -3.25 -4.37
C THR A 145 -14.16 -2.82 -5.55
N LYS A 146 -13.42 -1.72 -5.36
CA LYS A 146 -12.51 -1.12 -6.32
C LYS A 146 -11.11 -1.06 -5.74
N ILE A 147 -10.14 -1.01 -6.65
CA ILE A 147 -8.74 -0.75 -6.35
C ILE A 147 -8.26 0.37 -7.27
N GLN A 148 -7.42 1.25 -6.75
CA GLN A 148 -6.74 2.29 -7.50
C GLN A 148 -5.30 1.85 -7.76
N PHE A 149 -4.86 2.00 -8.99
CA PHE A 149 -3.46 1.93 -9.38
C PHE A 149 -2.97 3.32 -9.73
N ASN A 150 -1.71 3.62 -9.41
CA ASN A 150 -1.04 4.84 -9.82
C ASN A 150 0.46 4.58 -9.99
N TYR A 151 1.16 5.54 -10.58
CA TYR A 151 2.62 5.57 -10.54
C TYR A 151 3.13 6.99 -10.70
N PHE A 152 4.31 7.25 -10.14
CA PHE A 152 5.07 8.48 -10.33
C PHE A 152 6.35 8.18 -11.09
N THR A 153 6.69 9.04 -12.05
CA THR A 153 8.01 9.02 -12.70
C THR A 153 8.62 10.40 -12.63
N ASN A 154 9.75 10.51 -11.93
CA ASN A 154 10.43 11.77 -11.67
C ASN A 154 9.48 12.83 -11.06
N GLY A 155 8.63 12.39 -10.12
CA GLY A 155 7.63 13.21 -9.44
C GLY A 155 6.38 13.54 -10.26
N VAL A 156 6.24 13.01 -11.48
CA VAL A 156 5.06 13.21 -12.31
C VAL A 156 4.10 12.04 -12.11
N GLY A 157 2.97 12.30 -11.44
CA GLY A 157 1.86 11.37 -11.24
C GLY A 157 0.69 11.64 -12.20
N HIS A 158 -0.54 11.58 -11.68
CA HIS A 158 -1.80 11.70 -12.43
C HIS A 158 -2.09 10.53 -13.39
N HIS A 159 -1.72 9.32 -12.97
CA HIS A 159 -1.95 8.08 -13.71
C HIS A 159 -2.99 7.19 -13.03
N GLU A 160 -3.91 7.78 -12.27
CA GLU A 160 -4.87 7.04 -11.46
C GLU A 160 -5.79 6.18 -12.36
N HIS A 161 -5.79 4.88 -12.11
CA HIS A 161 -6.68 3.94 -12.76
C HIS A 161 -7.51 3.18 -11.71
N ILE A 162 -8.83 3.31 -11.79
CA ILE A 162 -9.75 2.58 -10.91
C ILE A 162 -10.21 1.29 -11.60
N HIS A 163 -9.95 0.16 -10.94
CA HIS A 163 -10.32 -1.18 -11.38
C HIS A 163 -11.35 -1.83 -10.46
N TYR A 164 -12.38 -2.48 -11.02
CA TYR A 164 -13.38 -3.23 -10.25
C TYR A 164 -12.92 -4.67 -10.00
N LEU A 165 -12.91 -5.08 -8.73
CA LEU A 165 -12.46 -6.42 -8.32
C LEU A 165 -13.53 -7.52 -8.49
N GLY A 166 -14.78 -7.13 -8.77
CA GLY A 166 -15.91 -8.05 -8.81
C GLY A 166 -16.44 -8.46 -7.43
N LEU A 167 -17.71 -8.86 -7.36
CA LEU A 167 -18.52 -9.00 -6.14
C LEU A 167 -18.05 -10.08 -5.13
N MET A 168 -17.04 -10.91 -5.43
CA MET A 168 -16.69 -12.08 -4.62
C MET A 168 -15.40 -11.96 -3.77
N LEU A 169 -14.57 -10.93 -3.93
CA LEU A 169 -13.23 -10.88 -3.30
C LEU A 169 -13.16 -10.21 -1.92
N LEU A 170 -14.27 -9.75 -1.34
CA LEU A 170 -14.24 -8.77 -0.23
C LEU A 170 -14.22 -9.33 1.19
N LYS A 171 -14.39 -10.63 1.38
CA LYS A 171 -14.38 -11.23 2.73
C LYS A 171 -13.01 -11.75 3.15
N ASP A 172 -12.16 -12.04 2.17
CA ASP A 172 -10.90 -12.75 2.32
C ASP A 172 -9.70 -11.88 1.93
N PHE A 173 -8.50 -12.45 2.04
CA PHE A 173 -7.29 -11.80 1.57
C PHE A 173 -7.26 -11.82 0.04
N ILE A 174 -6.81 -10.71 -0.55
CA ILE A 174 -6.75 -10.49 -1.99
C ILE A 174 -5.28 -10.57 -2.41
N PRO A 175 -4.89 -11.60 -3.20
CA PRO A 175 -3.58 -11.64 -3.82
C PRO A 175 -3.53 -10.64 -4.97
N MET A 176 -2.50 -9.80 -4.98
CA MET A 176 -2.23 -8.80 -6.02
C MET A 176 -0.79 -8.94 -6.47
N ASP A 177 -0.55 -8.80 -7.76
CA ASP A 177 0.76 -8.88 -8.40
C ASP A 177 0.94 -7.79 -9.47
N PHE A 178 2.14 -7.24 -9.57
CA PHE A 178 2.56 -6.40 -10.70
C PHE A 178 3.99 -6.74 -11.12
N LEU A 179 4.29 -6.57 -12.40
CA LEU A 179 5.55 -6.89 -13.06
C LEU A 179 6.39 -5.64 -13.34
#